data_AF-A0A7S4H1X2-F1
#
_entry.id   AF-A0A7S4H1X2-F1
#
_cell.length_a   1.000
_cell.length_b   1.000
_cell.length_c   1.000
_cell.angle_alpha   90.00
_cell.angle_beta   90.00
_cell.angle_gamma   90.00
#
_symmetry.space_group_name_H-M   'P 1'
#
loop_
_entity.id
_entity.type
_entity.pdbx_description
1 polymer ?
#
loop_
_entity_poly.entity_id
_entity_poly.type
_entity_poly.pdbx_seq_one_letter_code
_entity_poly.pdbx_strand_id
1 'polypeptide(L)'
;MKQAYKTLIEELLQQYHTKAKNLQQASAVADAVRQVSMNDYAFRLSIGLTGLLSTAEAAGDGATALVIDHLISRCSNGDIPIVEVG
;
A
#
# COMPACT_ATOMS: atom_id res chain seq x y z
N MET A 1 13.97 6.06 -9.10
CA MET A 1 13.02 4.95 -9.28
C MET A 1 12.44 5.00 -10.70
N LYS A 2 12.31 3.86 -11.38
CA LYS A 2 11.69 3.80 -12.72
C LYS A 2 10.21 4.15 -12.66
N GLN A 3 9.67 4.77 -13.72
CA GLN A 3 8.27 5.20 -13.78
C GLN A 3 7.28 4.06 -13.51
N ALA A 4 7.56 2.86 -14.00
CA ALA A 4 6.70 1.69 -13.79
C ALA A 4 6.52 1.34 -12.29
N TYR A 5 7.60 1.39 -11.49
CA TYR A 5 7.50 1.15 -10.05
C TYR A 5 6.68 2.24 -9.36
N LYS A 6 6.88 3.51 -9.76
CA LYS A 6 6.11 4.63 -9.22
C LYS A 6 4.61 4.44 -9.49
N THR A 7 4.23 4.15 -10.73
CA THR A 7 2.83 3.91 -11.11
C THR A 7 2.22 2.74 -10.33
N LEU A 8 2.93 1.61 -10.19
CA LEU A 8 2.42 0.46 -9.44
C LEU A 8 2.26 0.75 -7.94
N ILE A 9 3.19 1.51 -7.35
CA ILE A 9 3.08 1.95 -5.95
C ILE A 9 1.88 2.87 -5.77
N GLU A 10 1.69 3.84 -6.66
CA GLU A 10 0.56 4.77 -6.63
C GLU A 10 -0.78 4.03 -6.77
N GLU A 11 -0.86 3.05 -7.67
CA GLU A 11 -2.06 2.21 -7.83
C GLU A 11 -2.37 1.42 -6.55
N LEU A 12 -1.37 0.83 -5.90
CA LEU A 12 -1.55 0.09 -4.64
C LEU A 12 -2.06 1.01 -3.51
N LEU A 13 -1.45 2.19 -3.36
CA LEU A 13 -1.88 3.17 -2.37
C LEU A 13 -3.29 3.68 -2.65
N GLN A 14 -3.60 3.99 -3.92
CA GLN A 14 -4.92 4.46 -4.33
C GLN A 14 -6.00 3.39 -4.07
N GLN A 15 -5.71 2.11 -4.33
CA GLN A 15 -6.60 1.01 -4.03
C GLN A 15 -6.89 0.88 -2.54
N TYR A 16 -5.86 0.98 -1.70
CA TYR A 16 -6.02 0.99 -0.24
C TYR A 16 -6.94 2.14 0.20
N HIS A 17 -6.63 3.37 -0.19
CA HIS A 17 -7.37 4.57 0.22
C HIS A 17 -8.82 4.55 -0.25
N THR A 18 -9.06 4.10 -1.48
CA THR A 18 -10.42 3.98 -2.03
C THR A 18 -11.24 2.99 -1.21
N LYS A 19 -10.68 1.81 -0.90
CA LYS A 19 -11.37 0.81 -0.07
C LYS A 19 -11.59 1.31 1.35
N ALA A 20 -10.61 1.96 1.95
CA ALA A 20 -10.70 2.51 3.29
C ALA A 20 -11.79 3.57 3.40
N LYS A 21 -11.83 4.53 2.47
CA LYS A 21 -12.86 5.55 2.40
C LYS A 21 -14.26 4.95 2.23
N ASN A 22 -14.41 3.98 1.33
CA ASN A 22 -15.70 3.31 1.12
C ASN A 22 -16.19 2.60 2.39
N LEU A 23 -15.29 1.93 3.12
CA LEU A 23 -15.63 1.24 4.35
C LEU A 23 -16.00 2.21 5.49
N GLN A 24 -15.33 3.37 5.57
CA GLN A 24 -15.67 4.43 6.52
C GLN A 24 -17.05 5.03 6.25
N GLN A 25 -17.44 5.12 4.97
CA GLN A 25 -18.75 5.63 4.56
C GLN A 25 -19.87 4.58 4.69
N ALA A 26 -19.54 3.30 4.84
CA ALA A 26 -20.52 2.23 4.98
C ALA A 26 -21.13 2.21 6.40
N SER A 27 -22.36 2.72 6.51
CA SER A 27 -23.12 2.82 7.77
C SER A 27 -23.66 1.49 8.28
N ALA A 28 -23.82 0.48 7.41
CA ALA A 28 -24.36 -0.84 7.75
C ALA A 28 -23.30 -1.88 8.17
N VAL A 29 -22.04 -1.48 8.36
CA VAL A 29 -20.95 -2.37 8.76
C VAL A 29 -20.71 -2.26 10.26
N ALA A 30 -20.75 -3.39 10.96
CA ALA A 30 -20.43 -3.46 12.38
C ALA A 30 -18.96 -3.09 12.65
N ASP A 31 -18.67 -2.47 13.79
CA ASP A 31 -17.34 -1.92 14.11
C ASP A 31 -16.23 -3.00 14.09
N ALA A 32 -16.51 -4.19 14.62
CA ALA A 32 -15.57 -5.31 14.58
C ALA A 32 -15.23 -5.72 13.14
N VAL A 33 -16.21 -5.75 12.25
CA VAL A 33 -16.02 -6.05 10.82
C VAL A 33 -15.22 -4.93 10.13
N ARG A 34 -15.46 -3.67 10.54
CA ARG A 34 -14.71 -2.52 10.03
C ARG A 34 -13.23 -2.63 10.39
N GLN A 35 -12.90 -2.93 11.64
CA GLN A 35 -11.51 -3.11 12.08
C GLN A 35 -10.83 -4.27 11.33
N VAL A 36 -11.47 -5.43 11.25
CA VAL A 36 -10.91 -6.59 10.54
C VAL A 36 -10.67 -6.27 9.05
N SER A 37 -11.60 -5.56 8.42
CA SER A 37 -11.47 -5.15 7.02
C SER A 37 -10.35 -4.12 6.79
N MET A 38 -10.14 -3.18 7.73
CA MET A 38 -8.99 -2.26 7.69
C MET A 38 -7.66 -3.01 7.77
N ASN A 39 -7.58 -4.01 8.65
CA ASN A 39 -6.40 -4.85 8.76
C ASN A 39 -6.15 -5.66 7.48
N ASP A 40 -7.20 -6.22 6.86
CA ASP A 40 -7.08 -6.92 5.56
C ASP A 40 -6.55 -5.98 4.47
N TYR A 41 -7.08 -4.76 4.37
CA TYR A 41 -6.64 -3.83 3.33
C TYR A 41 -5.17 -3.42 3.52
N ALA A 42 -4.73 -3.18 4.76
CA ALA A 42 -3.34 -2.90 5.07
C ALA A 42 -2.44 -4.10 4.75
N PHE A 43 -2.87 -5.32 5.09
CA PHE A 43 -2.15 -6.55 4.78
C PHE A 43 -1.98 -6.76 3.28
N ARG A 44 -3.04 -6.53 2.49
CA ARG A 44 -2.99 -6.63 1.02
C ARG A 44 -2.07 -5.59 0.39
N LEU A 45 -2.07 -4.36 0.92
CA LEU A 45 -1.09 -3.34 0.52
C LEU A 45 0.34 -3.83 0.78
N SER A 46 0.61 -4.38 1.96
CA SER A 46 1.92 -4.95 2.30
C SER A 46 2.34 -6.05 1.32
N ILE A 47 1.45 -6.99 0.99
CA ILE A 47 1.76 -8.04 0.00
C ILE A 47 2.14 -7.43 -1.35
N GLY A 48 1.37 -6.46 -1.84
CA GLY A 48 1.65 -5.80 -3.12
C GLY A 48 3.01 -5.13 -3.14
N LEU A 49 3.34 -4.38 -2.08
CA LEU A 49 4.64 -3.71 -1.93
C LEU A 49 5.79 -4.72 -1.79
N THR A 50 5.63 -5.81 -1.05
CA THR A 50 6.64 -6.87 -0.93
C THR A 50 6.92 -7.54 -2.27
N GLY A 51 5.90 -7.82 -3.09
CA GLY A 51 6.12 -8.35 -4.44
C GLY A 51 6.91 -7.39 -5.35
N LEU A 52 6.67 -6.09 -5.18
CA LEU A 52 7.40 -5.00 -5.85
C LEU A 52 8.86 -4.93 -5.40
N LEU A 53 9.12 -5.09 -4.09
CA LEU A 53 10.45 -5.20 -3.52
C LEU A 53 11.22 -6.38 -4.13
N SER A 54 10.63 -7.59 -4.09
CA SER A 54 11.26 -8.78 -4.68
C SER A 54 11.57 -8.62 -6.16
N THR A 55 10.70 -7.91 -6.91
CA THR A 55 10.94 -7.61 -8.33
C THR A 55 12.13 -6.66 -8.51
N ALA A 56 12.24 -5.61 -7.67
CA ALA A 56 13.36 -4.68 -7.71
C ALA A 56 14.69 -5.36 -7.34
N GLU A 57 14.69 -6.21 -6.32
CA GLU A 57 15.84 -7.02 -5.91
C GLU A 57 16.29 -7.97 -7.02
N ALA A 58 15.36 -8.72 -7.61
CA ALA A 58 15.64 -9.65 -8.71
C ALA A 58 16.19 -8.93 -9.97
N ALA A 59 15.77 -7.68 -10.19
CA ALA A 59 16.27 -6.84 -11.27
C ALA A 59 17.62 -6.17 -10.97
N GLY A 60 18.19 -6.36 -9.77
CA GLY A 60 19.41 -5.69 -9.31
C GLY A 60 19.24 -4.19 -9.04
N ASP A 61 18.01 -3.69 -8.92
CA ASP A 61 17.69 -2.27 -8.70
C ASP A 61 17.66 -1.97 -7.20
N GLY A 62 18.82 -2.08 -6.54
CA GLY A 62 18.96 -1.93 -5.09
C GLY A 62 18.51 -0.56 -4.57
N ALA A 63 18.68 0.51 -5.35
CA ALA A 63 18.21 1.83 -4.98
C ALA A 63 16.67 1.89 -4.91
N THR A 64 15.98 1.25 -5.86
CA THR A 64 14.51 1.16 -5.82
C THR A 64 14.04 0.22 -4.71
N ALA A 65 14.71 -0.91 -4.50
CA ALA A 65 14.41 -1.85 -3.42
C ALA A 65 14.43 -1.16 -2.05
N LEU A 66 15.46 -0.37 -1.74
CA LEU A 66 15.56 0.40 -0.50
C LEU A 66 14.39 1.38 -0.29
N VAL A 67 13.94 2.04 -1.35
CA VAL A 67 12.80 2.97 -1.27
C VAL A 67 11.51 2.21 -0.99
N ILE A 68 11.31 1.05 -1.62
CA ILE A 68 10.12 0.21 -1.40
C ILE A 68 10.13 -0.40 0.01
N ASP A 69 11.29 -0.85 0.48
CA ASP A 69 11.46 -1.38 1.84
C ASP A 69 11.14 -0.32 2.91
N HIS A 70 11.64 0.90 2.74
CA HIS A 70 11.29 2.01 3.62
C HIS A 70 9.77 2.31 3.60
N LEU A 71 9.15 2.25 2.42
CA LEU A 71 7.70 2.41 2.28
C LEU A 71 6.92 1.31 3.01
N ILE A 72 7.35 0.04 2.91
CA ILE A 72 6.74 -1.08 3.65
C ILE A 72 6.84 -0.83 5.16
N SER A 73 8.00 -0.38 5.65
CA SER A 73 8.21 -0.06 7.06
C SER A 73 7.24 1.04 7.54
N ARG A 74 7.07 2.12 6.77
CA ARG A 74 6.10 3.18 7.07
C ARG A 74 4.68 2.64 7.15
N CYS A 75 4.26 1.90 6.12
CA CYS A 75 2.92 1.34 6.05
C CYS A 75 2.62 0.37 7.20
N SER A 76 3.62 -0.44 7.59
CA SER A 76 3.50 -1.39 8.72
C SER A 76 3.34 -0.69 10.06
N ASN A 77 3.84 0.54 10.19
CA ASN A 77 3.65 1.41 11.36
C ASN A 77 2.37 2.25 11.30
N GLY A 78 1.51 2.03 10.30
CA GLY A 78 0.25 2.76 10.11
C GLY A 78 0.39 4.11 9.41
N ASP A 79 1.60 4.50 8.98
CA ASP A 79 1.83 5.67 8.14
C ASP A 79 1.67 5.28 6.66
N ILE A 80 0.44 5.36 6.17
CA ILE A 80 0.08 5.04 4.78
C ILE A 80 0.10 6.32 3.94
N PRO A 81 1.09 6.51 3.03
CA PRO A 81 1.20 7.74 2.26
C PRO A 81 -0.02 7.97 1.35
N ILE A 82 -0.40 9.23 1.19
CA ILE A 82 -1.43 9.64 0.24
C ILE A 82 -0.74 9.86 -1.12
N VAL A 83 -1.38 9.42 -2.20
CA VAL A 83 -0.92 9.75 -3.56
C VAL A 83 -1.27 11.22 -3.83
N GLU A 84 -0.26 12.08 -3.94
CA GLU A 84 -0.50 13.44 -4.43
C GLU A 84 -0.80 13.37 -5.94
N VAL A 85 -2.06 13.64 -6.29
CA VAL A 85 -2.47 13.82 -7.68
C VAL A 85 -1.98 15.21 -8.12
N GLY A 86 -0.80 15.27 -8.72
CA GLY A 86 -0.24 16.46 -9.37
C GLY A 86 -0.45 16.41 -10.87
#